data_AF-A0A2N3CQF6-F1
#
_entry.id   AF-A0A2N3CQF6-F1
#
_cell.length_a   1.000
_cell.length_b   1.000
_cell.length_c   1.000
_cell.angle_alpha   90.00
_cell.angle_beta   90.00
_cell.angle_gamma   90.00
#
_symmetry.space_group_name_H-M   'P 1'
#
loop_
_entity.id
_entity.type
_entity.pdbx_description
1 polymer ?
#
loop_
_entity_poly.entity_id
_entity_poly.type
_entity_poly.pdbx_seq_one_letter_code
_entity_poly.pdbx_strand_id
1 'polypeptide(L)'
;MSEHIVPDSEHRGIVERLPQLPRDLAQLARFDRPIGWWLLFWPCVFGVWLAGAGAQFALLGWLLLGAIAMRGAGCVYNDIVDAELDAKVARTAARPVASGRVSKKLAWGWLLALCLIGLIVLLQLRWQAQLVALGSLALVAAYPFMKRITWWPQAWLGMVFNWG
;
A
#
# COMPACT_ATOMS: atom_id res chain seq x y z
N MET A 1 -29.00 -7.43 -3.24
CA MET A 1 -28.49 -7.25 -1.86
C MET A 1 -27.53 -6.07 -1.92
N SER A 2 -27.89 -4.95 -1.30
CA SER A 2 -27.16 -3.68 -1.42
C SER A 2 -25.70 -3.85 -1.01
N GLU A 3 -24.77 -3.86 -1.98
CA GLU A 3 -23.34 -3.80 -1.71
C GLU A 3 -23.07 -2.48 -0.96
N HIS A 4 -22.67 -2.56 0.31
CA HIS A 4 -22.19 -1.39 1.05
C HIS A 4 -20.81 -1.01 0.50
N ILE A 5 -20.85 -0.13 -0.50
CA ILE A 5 -19.69 0.38 -1.24
C ILE A 5 -18.86 1.30 -0.33
N VAL A 6 -17.53 1.16 -0.39
CA VAL A 6 -16.63 2.11 0.28
C VAL A 6 -16.70 3.44 -0.48
N PRO A 7 -17.05 4.57 0.17
CA PRO A 7 -17.32 5.84 -0.51
C PRO A 7 -16.20 6.35 -1.42
N ASP A 8 -14.94 5.98 -1.13
CA ASP A 8 -13.77 6.45 -1.86
C ASP A 8 -13.30 5.48 -2.97
N SER A 9 -14.02 4.38 -3.26
CA SER A 9 -13.59 3.40 -4.27
C SER A 9 -13.96 3.85 -5.68
N GLU A 10 -12.99 3.85 -6.59
CA GLU A 10 -13.22 4.10 -8.01
C GLU A 10 -13.79 2.82 -8.65
N HIS A 11 -15.11 2.76 -8.80
CA HIS A 11 -15.85 1.61 -9.36
C HIS A 11 -15.74 1.50 -10.89
N ARG A 12 -14.57 1.76 -11.47
CA ARG A 12 -14.39 1.67 -12.93
C ARG A 12 -13.09 0.94 -13.24
N GLY A 13 -13.16 -0.37 -13.45
CA GLY A 13 -12.01 -1.12 -13.93
C GLY A 13 -12.08 -2.64 -13.81
N ILE A 14 -10.92 -3.28 -13.99
CA ILE A 14 -10.74 -4.74 -13.97
C ILE A 14 -11.15 -5.36 -12.62
N VAL A 15 -11.02 -4.61 -11.53
CA VAL A 15 -11.34 -5.06 -10.16
C VAL A 15 -12.82 -5.41 -9.99
N GLU A 16 -13.72 -4.73 -10.70
CA GLU A 16 -15.16 -5.02 -10.66
C GLU A 16 -15.50 -6.36 -11.31
N ARG A 17 -14.71 -6.82 -12.28
CA ARG A 17 -14.94 -8.11 -12.96
C ARG A 17 -14.46 -9.31 -12.14
N LEU A 18 -13.75 -9.08 -11.03
CA LEU A 18 -13.26 -10.15 -10.18
C LEU A 18 -14.38 -10.76 -9.31
N PRO A 19 -14.27 -12.06 -8.97
CA PRO A 19 -15.10 -12.68 -7.94
C PRO A 19 -14.94 -11.95 -6.60
N GLN A 20 -15.90 -12.14 -5.69
CA GLN A 20 -16.04 -11.34 -4.48
C GLN A 20 -14.77 -11.33 -3.59
N LEU A 21 -14.16 -12.50 -3.33
CA LEU A 21 -12.98 -12.59 -2.46
C LEU A 21 -11.72 -11.92 -3.07
N PRO A 22 -11.31 -12.20 -4.33
CA PRO A 22 -10.22 -11.46 -4.96
C PRO A 22 -10.50 -9.95 -5.10
N ARG A 23 -11.76 -9.57 -5.32
CA ARG A 23 -12.17 -8.16 -5.36
C ARG A 23 -11.95 -7.48 -4.02
N ASP A 24 -12.40 -8.10 -2.92
CA ASP A 24 -12.22 -7.54 -1.58
C ASP A 24 -10.73 -7.44 -1.19
N LEU A 25 -9.89 -8.42 -1.59
CA LEU A 25 -8.44 -8.36 -1.37
C LEU A 25 -7.76 -7.27 -2.21
N ALA A 26 -8.18 -7.08 -3.46
CA ALA A 26 -7.69 -6.01 -4.31
C ALA A 26 -8.10 -4.62 -3.79
N GLN A 27 -9.33 -4.47 -3.30
CA GLN A 27 -9.82 -3.26 -2.65
C GLN A 27 -9.08 -2.98 -1.33
N LEU A 28 -8.77 -4.03 -0.55
CA LEU A 28 -7.99 -3.90 0.68
C LEU A 28 -6.57 -3.37 0.41
N ALA A 29 -5.95 -3.84 -0.67
CA ALA A 29 -4.67 -3.32 -1.15
C ALA A 29 -4.79 -1.99 -1.94
N ARG A 30 -6.00 -1.48 -2.14
CA ARG A 30 -6.30 -0.26 -2.91
C ARG A 30 -5.76 -0.29 -4.35
N PHE A 31 -5.78 -1.47 -4.98
CA PHE A 31 -5.35 -1.63 -6.38
C PHE A 31 -6.27 -0.92 -7.37
N ASP A 32 -7.49 -0.59 -6.96
CA ASP A 32 -8.42 0.28 -7.70
C ASP A 32 -7.92 1.74 -7.81
N ARG A 33 -6.94 2.17 -7.00
CA ARG A 33 -6.52 3.59 -6.89
C ARG A 33 -5.06 3.78 -7.29
N PRO A 34 -4.77 4.03 -8.60
CA PRO A 34 -3.41 4.06 -9.11
C PRO A 34 -2.52 5.15 -8.50
N ILE A 35 -3.15 6.27 -8.14
CA ILE A 35 -2.50 7.44 -7.53
C ILE A 35 -1.64 7.04 -6.32
N GLY A 36 -2.10 6.09 -5.51
CA GLY A 36 -1.39 5.70 -4.28
C GLY A 36 -0.01 5.09 -4.55
N TRP A 37 0.11 4.24 -5.57
CA TRP A 37 1.40 3.62 -5.91
C TRP A 37 2.18 4.45 -6.93
N TRP A 38 1.54 5.34 -7.71
CA TRP A 38 2.24 6.39 -8.48
C TRP A 38 3.07 7.32 -7.59
N LEU A 39 2.53 7.69 -6.42
CA LEU A 39 3.23 8.52 -5.44
C LEU A 39 4.49 7.84 -4.87
N LEU A 40 4.58 6.51 -4.87
CA LEU A 40 5.83 5.79 -4.55
C LEU A 40 6.72 5.66 -5.78
N PHE A 41 6.14 5.35 -6.94
CA PHE A 41 6.88 4.98 -8.13
C PHE A 41 7.64 6.15 -8.76
N TRP A 42 6.99 7.30 -8.94
CA TRP A 42 7.59 8.43 -9.67
C TRP A 42 8.82 9.03 -8.98
N PRO A 43 8.85 9.22 -7.64
CA PRO A 43 10.08 9.62 -6.95
C PRO A 43 11.26 8.69 -7.25
N CYS A 44 11.05 7.37 -7.20
CA CYS A 44 12.10 6.39 -7.52
C CYS A 44 12.60 6.53 -8.96
N VAL A 45 11.70 6.73 -9.92
CA VAL A 45 12.06 6.91 -11.35
C VAL A 45 12.90 8.18 -11.52
N PHE A 46 12.48 9.28 -10.91
CA PHE A 46 13.23 10.53 -10.96
C PHE A 46 14.59 10.40 -10.27
N GLY A 47 14.68 9.67 -9.15
CA GLY A 47 15.95 9.36 -8.49
C GLY A 47 16.92 8.60 -9.40
N VAL A 48 16.44 7.57 -10.11
CA VAL A 48 17.24 6.80 -11.08
C VAL A 48 17.73 7.66 -12.24
N TRP A 49 16.87 8.52 -12.80
CA TRP A 49 17.26 9.40 -13.90
C TRP A 49 18.20 10.52 -13.47
N LEU A 50 17.99 11.11 -12.29
CA LEU A 50 18.85 12.14 -11.74
C LEU A 50 20.26 11.60 -11.42
N ALA A 51 20.36 10.31 -11.07
CA ALA A 51 21.63 9.62 -10.90
C ALA A 51 22.39 9.35 -12.22
N GLY A 52 21.82 9.74 -13.37
CA GLY A 52 22.45 9.55 -14.68
C GLY A 52 22.49 8.09 -15.15
N ALA A 53 21.64 7.22 -14.62
CA ALA A 53 21.69 5.78 -14.86
C ALA A 53 21.20 5.35 -16.27
N GLY A 54 20.65 6.28 -17.07
CA GLY A 54 20.02 5.99 -18.36
C GLY A 54 18.63 5.35 -18.19
N ALA A 55 18.18 4.58 -19.20
CA ALA A 55 16.79 4.13 -19.27
C ALA A 55 16.40 3.06 -18.23
N GLN A 56 17.32 2.16 -17.87
CA GLN A 56 17.18 1.15 -16.79
C GLN A 56 15.79 0.47 -16.71
N PHE A 57 15.20 0.08 -17.84
CA PHE A 57 13.81 -0.40 -17.90
C PHE A 57 13.51 -1.58 -16.95
N ALA A 58 14.46 -2.49 -16.77
CA ALA A 58 14.31 -3.60 -15.82
C ALA A 58 14.19 -3.11 -14.37
N LEU A 59 15.04 -2.15 -13.96
CA LEU A 59 14.96 -1.53 -12.64
C LEU A 59 13.65 -0.78 -12.46
N LEU A 60 13.21 -0.01 -13.46
CA LEU A 60 11.92 0.67 -13.41
C LEU A 60 10.75 -0.32 -13.27
N GLY A 61 10.82 -1.47 -13.94
CA GLY A 61 9.85 -2.55 -13.76
C GLY A 61 9.82 -3.10 -12.32
N TRP A 62 10.99 -3.33 -11.73
CA TRP A 62 11.09 -3.74 -10.32
C TRP A 62 10.56 -2.68 -9.36
N LEU A 63 10.89 -1.40 -9.58
CA LEU A 63 10.40 -0.28 -8.79
C LEU A 63 8.88 -0.13 -8.90
N LEU A 64 8.30 -0.33 -10.08
CA LEU A 64 6.86 -0.32 -10.28
C LEU A 64 6.18 -1.46 -9.50
N LEU A 65 6.70 -2.68 -9.63
CA LEU A 65 6.17 -3.84 -8.92
C LEU A 65 6.27 -3.65 -7.39
N GLY A 66 7.41 -3.14 -6.91
CA GLY A 66 7.63 -2.81 -5.50
C GLY A 66 6.68 -1.73 -5.01
N ALA A 67 6.48 -0.66 -5.78
CA ALA A 67 5.57 0.43 -5.44
C ALA A 67 4.12 -0.07 -5.30
N ILE A 68 3.64 -0.90 -6.23
CA ILE A 68 2.30 -1.50 -6.17
C ILE A 68 2.18 -2.41 -4.94
N ALA A 69 3.14 -3.33 -4.75
CA ALA A 69 3.09 -4.31 -3.68
C ALA A 69 3.19 -3.65 -2.29
N MET A 70 4.17 -2.77 -2.09
CA MET A 70 4.43 -2.15 -0.78
C MET A 70 3.40 -1.07 -0.43
N ARG A 71 2.86 -0.35 -1.41
CA ARG A 71 1.69 0.50 -1.18
C ARG A 71 0.49 -0.34 -0.73
N GLY A 72 0.24 -1.46 -1.40
CA GLY A 72 -0.80 -2.40 -1.03
C GLY A 72 -0.60 -2.95 0.38
N ALA A 73 0.62 -3.36 0.73
CA ALA A 73 0.97 -3.87 2.05
C ALA A 73 0.71 -2.83 3.14
N GLY A 74 1.19 -1.60 2.96
CA GLY A 74 0.93 -0.50 3.91
C GLY A 74 -0.57 -0.20 4.07
N CYS A 75 -1.33 -0.31 2.98
CA CYS A 75 -2.78 -0.14 2.98
C CYS A 75 -3.51 -1.23 3.80
N VAL A 76 -3.14 -2.49 3.58
CA VAL A 76 -3.67 -3.66 4.30
C VAL A 76 -3.29 -3.56 5.79
N TYR A 77 -2.03 -3.26 6.08
CA TYR A 77 -1.54 -3.11 7.46
C TYR A 77 -2.29 -2.02 8.22
N ASN A 78 -2.45 -0.84 7.61
CA ASN A 78 -3.22 0.26 8.22
C ASN A 78 -4.67 -0.16 8.51
N ASP A 79 -5.34 -0.85 7.58
CA ASP A 79 -6.72 -1.29 7.76
C ASP A 79 -6.86 -2.43 8.81
N ILE A 80 -5.84 -3.27 8.98
CA ILE A 80 -5.79 -4.27 10.07
C ILE A 80 -5.68 -3.57 11.42
N VAL A 81 -4.75 -2.61 11.56
CA VAL A 81 -4.47 -1.90 12.82
C VAL A 81 -5.64 -1.00 13.24
N ASP A 82 -6.29 -0.36 12.28
CA ASP A 82 -7.38 0.58 12.53
C ASP A 82 -8.77 -0.05 12.44
N ALA A 83 -8.90 -1.37 12.24
CA ALA A 83 -10.17 -2.05 12.02
C ALA A 83 -11.29 -1.68 13.02
N GLU A 84 -10.98 -1.59 14.32
CA GLU A 84 -11.94 -1.27 15.37
C GLU A 84 -12.32 0.22 15.39
N LEU A 85 -11.39 1.11 15.02
CA LEU A 85 -11.65 2.53 14.90
C LEU A 85 -12.46 2.82 13.64
N ASP A 86 -12.09 2.19 12.52
CA ASP A 86 -12.77 2.33 11.24
C ASP A 86 -14.22 1.84 11.30
N ALA A 87 -14.51 0.77 12.05
CA ALA A 87 -15.87 0.30 12.26
C ALA A 87 -16.79 1.33 12.95
N LYS A 88 -16.23 2.27 13.72
CA LYS A 88 -16.98 3.31 14.43
C LYS A 88 -17.18 4.60 13.62
N VAL A 89 -16.57 4.71 12.44
CA VAL A 89 -16.61 5.92 11.61
C VAL A 89 -17.38 5.63 10.32
N ALA A 90 -18.50 6.35 10.11
CA ALA A 90 -19.43 6.09 9.00
C ALA A 90 -18.75 6.00 7.62
N ARG A 91 -17.72 6.84 7.36
CA ARG A 91 -16.96 6.83 6.10
C ARG A 91 -16.11 5.57 5.91
N THR A 92 -15.52 5.02 6.98
CA THR A 92 -14.56 3.90 6.91
C THR A 92 -15.13 2.57 7.41
N ALA A 93 -16.36 2.56 7.94
CA ALA A 93 -17.06 1.37 8.38
C ALA A 93 -17.27 0.34 7.26
N ALA A 94 -17.39 0.79 6.01
CA ALA A 94 -17.54 -0.08 4.84
C ALA A 94 -16.24 -0.77 4.38
N ARG A 95 -15.07 -0.45 4.97
CA ARG A 95 -13.78 -1.06 4.58
C ARG A 95 -13.83 -2.58 4.75
N PRO A 96 -13.12 -3.38 3.92
CA PRO A 96 -13.28 -4.83 3.91
C PRO A 96 -13.02 -5.52 5.26
N VAL A 97 -12.01 -5.07 6.03
CA VAL A 97 -11.70 -5.63 7.35
C VAL A 97 -12.63 -5.09 8.44
N ALA A 98 -12.98 -3.79 8.40
CA ALA A 98 -13.87 -3.17 9.39
C ALA A 98 -15.32 -3.66 9.28
N SER A 99 -15.81 -3.91 8.06
CA SER A 99 -17.14 -4.44 7.78
C SER A 99 -17.25 -5.96 7.95
N GLY A 100 -16.12 -6.66 8.19
CA GLY A 100 -16.08 -8.11 8.32
C GLY A 100 -16.15 -8.90 7.00
N ARG A 101 -16.17 -8.23 5.83
CA ARG A 101 -16.09 -8.91 4.51
C ARG A 101 -14.81 -9.73 4.36
N VAL A 102 -13.70 -9.25 4.93
CA VAL A 102 -12.41 -9.95 4.97
C VAL A 102 -12.03 -10.23 6.41
N SER A 103 -11.79 -11.50 6.74
CA SER A 103 -11.31 -11.87 8.08
C SER A 103 -9.91 -11.30 8.36
N LYS A 104 -9.63 -10.94 9.61
CA LYS A 104 -8.29 -10.47 10.02
C LYS A 104 -7.19 -11.48 9.69
N LYS A 105 -7.47 -12.79 9.82
CA LYS A 105 -6.52 -13.87 9.45
C LYS A 105 -6.19 -13.83 7.96
N LEU A 106 -7.19 -13.67 7.10
CA LEU A 106 -6.99 -13.56 5.66
C LEU A 106 -6.24 -12.27 5.29
N ALA A 107 -6.55 -11.15 5.95
CA ALA A 107 -5.85 -9.88 5.74
C ALA A 107 -4.35 -9.99 6.10
N TRP A 108 -4.00 -10.66 7.20
CA TRP A 108 -2.60 -10.94 7.55
C TRP A 108 -1.90 -11.85 6.53
N GLY A 109 -2.59 -12.89 6.03
CA GLY A 109 -2.06 -13.74 4.96
C GLY A 109 -1.81 -12.96 3.66
N TRP A 110 -2.71 -12.05 3.31
CA TRP A 110 -2.57 -11.18 2.15
C TRP A 110 -1.43 -10.16 2.32
N LEU A 111 -1.30 -9.57 3.50
CA LEU A 111 -0.17 -8.71 3.85
C LEU A 111 1.16 -9.46 3.66
N LEU A 112 1.25 -10.70 4.16
CA LEU A 112 2.45 -11.53 4.00
C LEU A 112 2.77 -11.78 2.52
N ALA A 113 1.77 -12.09 1.70
CA ALA A 113 1.95 -12.30 0.26
C ALA A 113 2.51 -11.04 -0.44
N LEU A 114 1.97 -9.85 -0.12
CA LEU A 114 2.48 -8.58 -0.65
C LEU A 114 3.91 -8.28 -0.17
N CYS A 115 4.21 -8.55 1.10
CA CYS A 115 5.56 -8.40 1.64
C CYS A 115 6.56 -9.37 0.98
N LEU A 116 6.15 -10.59 0.62
CA LEU A 116 7.01 -11.53 -0.12
C LEU A 116 7.32 -11.02 -1.53
N ILE A 117 6.35 -10.41 -2.22
CA ILE A 117 6.60 -9.74 -3.50
C ILE A 117 7.57 -8.56 -3.30
N GLY A 118 7.36 -7.76 -2.27
CA GLY A 118 8.28 -6.67 -1.90
C GLY A 118 9.69 -7.16 -1.60
N LEU A 119 9.83 -8.31 -0.92
CA LEU A 119 11.12 -8.94 -0.64
C LEU A 119 11.80 -9.40 -1.94
N ILE A 120 11.07 -10.01 -2.87
CA ILE A 120 11.61 -10.40 -4.17
C ILE A 120 12.17 -9.17 -4.88
N VAL A 121 11.42 -8.06 -4.93
CA VAL A 121 11.88 -6.78 -5.51
C VAL A 121 13.13 -6.28 -4.79
N LEU A 122 13.13 -6.26 -3.46
CA LEU A 122 14.25 -5.79 -2.63
C LEU A 122 15.55 -6.54 -2.98
N LEU A 123 15.48 -7.86 -3.16
CA LEU A 123 16.63 -8.70 -3.50
C LEU A 123 17.19 -8.42 -4.90
N GLN A 124 16.41 -7.82 -5.80
CA GLN A 124 16.91 -7.37 -7.12
C GLN A 124 17.65 -6.03 -7.05
N LEU A 125 17.53 -5.29 -5.95
CA LEU A 125 18.18 -3.99 -5.77
C LEU A 125 19.60 -4.16 -5.24
N ARG A 126 20.45 -3.15 -5.47
CA ARG A 126 21.79 -3.08 -4.88
C ARG A 126 21.69 -2.96 -3.35
N TRP A 127 22.66 -3.51 -2.62
CA TRP A 127 22.64 -3.55 -1.15
C TRP A 127 22.44 -2.17 -0.50
N GLN A 128 22.94 -1.08 -1.10
CA GLN A 128 22.71 0.28 -0.59
C GLN A 128 21.22 0.64 -0.61
N ALA A 129 20.54 0.36 -1.72
CA ALA A 129 19.10 0.58 -1.84
C ALA A 129 18.31 -0.34 -0.91
N GLN A 130 18.80 -1.56 -0.66
CA GLN A 130 18.17 -2.47 0.31
C GLN A 130 18.18 -1.88 1.72
N LEU A 131 19.31 -1.33 2.17
CA LEU A 131 19.41 -0.70 3.49
C LEU A 131 18.48 0.51 3.63
N VAL A 132 18.43 1.37 2.62
CA VAL A 132 17.53 2.52 2.59
C VAL A 132 16.06 2.06 2.64
N ALA A 133 15.68 1.09 1.82
CA ALA A 133 14.33 0.55 1.79
C ALA A 133 13.94 -0.09 3.14
N LEU A 134 14.83 -0.86 3.76
CA LEU A 134 14.60 -1.45 5.10
C LEU A 134 14.45 -0.37 6.18
N GLY A 135 15.21 0.73 6.09
CA GLY A 135 15.07 1.89 6.99
C GLY A 135 13.67 2.51 6.93
N SER A 136 13.07 2.56 5.74
CA SER A 136 11.72 3.12 5.56
C SER A 136 10.62 2.30 6.26
N LEU A 137 10.83 0.99 6.47
CA LEU A 137 9.83 0.11 7.11
C LEU A 137 9.48 0.54 8.53
N ALA A 138 10.42 1.13 9.27
CA ALA A 138 10.16 1.66 10.60
C ALA A 138 9.10 2.78 10.56
N LEU A 139 9.21 3.70 9.59
CA LEU A 139 8.23 4.77 9.41
C LEU A 139 6.88 4.25 8.94
N VAL A 140 6.88 3.26 8.03
CA VAL A 140 5.64 2.62 7.54
C VAL A 140 4.91 1.92 8.68
N ALA A 141 5.62 1.16 9.51
CA ALA A 141 5.04 0.45 10.65
C ALA A 141 4.48 1.41 11.71
N ALA A 142 5.16 2.54 11.93
CA ALA A 142 4.73 3.55 12.90
C ALA A 142 3.53 4.40 12.42
N TYR A 143 3.33 4.53 11.10
CA TYR A 143 2.36 5.45 10.50
C TYR A 143 0.91 5.32 11.04
N PRO A 144 0.30 4.13 11.15
CA PRO A 144 -1.09 4.02 11.64
C PRO A 144 -1.28 4.62 13.04
N PHE A 145 -0.24 4.55 13.87
CA PHE A 145 -0.27 5.07 15.24
C PHE A 145 -0.11 6.58 15.30
N MET A 146 0.38 7.24 14.25
CA MET A 146 0.63 8.68 14.26
C MET A 146 -0.63 9.50 14.47
N LYS A 147 -1.80 9.00 14.06
CA LYS A 147 -3.10 9.64 14.33
C LYS A 147 -3.41 9.75 15.83
N ARG A 148 -2.75 8.94 16.66
CA ARG A 148 -2.93 8.86 18.11
C ARG A 148 -1.83 9.63 18.87
N ILE A 149 -0.75 10.00 18.20
CA ILE A 149 0.46 10.56 18.81
C ILE A 149 0.68 12.02 18.37
N THR A 150 0.25 12.41 17.17
CA THR A 150 0.47 13.74 16.61
C THR A 150 -0.75 14.28 15.88
N TRP A 151 -0.82 15.61 15.80
CA TRP A 151 -1.83 16.37 15.03
C TRP A 151 -1.51 16.44 13.54
N TRP A 152 -0.29 16.07 13.12
CA TRP A 152 0.17 16.18 11.73
C TRP A 152 0.53 14.81 11.11
N PRO A 153 -0.39 13.82 11.09
CA PRO A 153 -0.11 12.51 10.49
C PRO A 153 0.20 12.60 8.98
N GLN A 154 -0.19 13.69 8.32
CA GLN A 154 0.13 13.94 6.91
C GLN A 154 1.61 14.26 6.68
N ALA A 155 2.27 14.95 7.63
CA ALA A 155 3.72 15.17 7.55
C ALA A 155 4.47 13.84 7.63
N TRP A 156 4.02 12.94 8.53
CA TRP A 156 4.56 11.57 8.60
C TRP A 156 4.32 10.78 7.33
N LEU A 157 3.13 10.89 6.76
CA LEU A 157 2.81 10.26 5.48
C LEU A 157 3.79 10.74 4.39
N GLY A 158 4.05 12.04 4.30
CA GLY A 158 5.05 12.59 3.37
C GLY A 158 6.44 11.98 3.57
N MET A 159 6.88 11.81 4.82
CA MET A 159 8.15 11.13 5.12
C MET A 159 8.15 9.68 4.65
N VAL A 160 7.04 8.95 4.78
CA VAL A 160 6.93 7.56 4.32
C VAL A 160 7.03 7.45 2.80
N PHE A 161 6.51 8.42 2.06
CA PHE A 161 6.51 8.39 0.59
C PHE A 161 7.83 8.83 -0.06
N ASN A 162 8.74 9.48 0.68
CA ASN A 162 9.91 10.16 0.11
C ASN A 162 11.24 9.38 0.26
N TRP A 163 11.22 8.06 0.05
CA TRP A 163 12.40 7.18 0.17
C TRP A 163 12.90 6.63 -1.18
N GLY A 164 12.38 7.16 -2.28
CA GLY A 164 12.73 6.80 -3.66
C GLY A 164 13.87 7.61 -4.23
#